data_AF-A0A284QRL8-F1
#
_entry.id   AF-A0A284QRL8-F1
#
_cell.length_a   1.000
_cell.length_b   1.000
_cell.length_c   1.000
_cell.angle_alpha   90.00
_cell.angle_beta   90.00
_cell.angle_gamma   90.00
#
_symmetry.space_group_name_H-M   'P 1'
#
loop_
_entity.id
_entity.type
_entity.pdbx_description
1 polymer ?
#
loop_
_entity_poly.entity_id
_entity_poly.type
_entity_poly.pdbx_seq_one_letter_code
_entity_poly.pdbx_strand_id
1 'polypeptide(L)'
;MALTSGLMLLVLHGNRLSSLFMTRGHGRSDQPESEEAYISARHAEDFHTVCTAFNVTAPIALSWSFGGLIVPDVLSRFGTSPLPLTGHVILNAVP
;
A
#
# COMPACT_ATOMS: atom_id res chain seq x y z
N MET A 1 17.83 16.36 -7.16
CA MET A 1 16.58 16.44 -7.97
C MET A 1 15.58 15.51 -7.31
N ALA A 2 14.81 16.00 -6.35
CA ALA A 2 13.86 15.20 -5.57
C ALA A 2 12.52 15.13 -6.33
N LEU A 3 12.38 14.14 -7.20
CA LEU A 3 11.07 13.71 -7.70
C LEU A 3 10.53 12.65 -6.74
N THR A 4 10.03 13.08 -5.58
CA THR A 4 9.29 12.22 -4.64
C THR A 4 7.82 12.12 -5.03
N SER A 5 7.51 11.79 -6.29
CA SER A 5 6.15 11.44 -6.71
C SER A 5 5.86 10.01 -6.23
N GLY A 6 5.60 9.88 -4.94
CA GLY A 6 5.48 8.60 -4.24
C GLY A 6 4.24 7.82 -4.65
N LEU A 7 4.38 6.53 -4.94
CA LEU A 7 3.26 5.59 -4.97
C LEU A 7 2.43 5.79 -3.69
N MET A 8 1.23 6.34 -3.85
CA MET A 8 0.37 6.70 -2.73
C MET A 8 -0.77 5.71 -2.65
N LEU A 9 -0.85 5.04 -1.51
CA LEU A 9 -2.00 4.27 -1.10
C LEU A 9 -2.72 5.04 0.00
N LEU A 10 -3.95 5.44 -0.28
CA LEU A 10 -4.82 6.01 0.75
C LEU A 10 -5.51 4.86 1.48
N VAL A 11 -5.47 4.89 2.81
CA VAL A 11 -6.25 3.97 3.63
C VAL A 11 -7.31 4.79 4.36
N LEU A 12 -8.58 4.45 4.11
CA LEU A 12 -9.72 5.06 4.80
C LEU A 12 -10.23 4.14 5.90
N HIS A 13 -10.50 4.69 7.08
CA HIS A 13 -11.28 4.06 8.14
C HIS A 13 -12.36 5.04 8.61
N GLY A 14 -13.64 4.67 8.52
CA GLY A 14 -14.76 5.47 9.04
C GLY A 14 -14.81 6.94 8.57
N ASN A 15 -14.67 7.17 7.25
CA ASN A 15 -14.65 8.50 6.59
C ASN A 15 -13.50 9.44 6.99
N ARG A 16 -12.47 8.96 7.70
CA ARG A 16 -11.23 9.73 7.91
C ARG A 16 -10.08 9.14 7.10
N LEU A 17 -9.29 10.06 6.55
CA LEU A 17 -7.92 9.78 6.16
C LEU A 17 -7.10 9.49 7.42
N SER A 18 -6.67 8.24 7.61
CA SER A 18 -5.87 7.85 8.76
C SER A 18 -4.38 8.05 8.54
N SER A 19 -3.87 7.74 7.34
CA SER A 19 -2.43 7.87 7.04
C SER A 19 -2.13 7.90 5.53
N LEU A 20 -1.08 8.64 5.16
CA LEU A 20 -0.45 8.54 3.85
C LEU A 20 0.58 7.39 3.88
N PHE A 21 0.31 6.28 3.19
CA PHE A 21 1.27 5.18 3.08
C PHE A 21 2.30 5.48 2.00
N MET A 22 3.58 5.51 2.39
CA MET A 22 4.71 5.56 1.45
C MET A 22 5.32 4.17 1.33
N THR A 23 5.33 3.64 0.11
CA THR A 23 5.94 2.33 -0.16
C THR A 23 7.45 2.37 0.08
N ARG A 24 8.04 1.21 0.40
CA ARG A 24 9.49 1.02 0.31
C ARG A 24 10.05 1.56 -1.02
N GLY A 25 11.24 2.14 -0.96
CA GLY A 25 11.86 2.82 -2.10
C GLY A 25 11.34 4.24 -2.37
N HIS A 26 10.37 4.74 -1.60
CA HIS A 26 9.75 6.04 -1.85
C HIS A 26 9.60 6.92 -0.62
N GLY A 27 9.78 8.23 -0.82
CA GLY A 27 9.49 9.25 0.18
C GLY A 27 10.30 9.07 1.46
N ARG A 28 9.60 8.88 2.58
CA ARG A 28 10.19 8.74 3.93
C ARG A 28 10.39 7.28 4.37
N SER A 29 9.99 6.32 3.55
CA SER A 29 10.25 4.91 3.81
C SER A 29 11.68 4.58 3.40
N ASP A 30 12.23 3.52 3.98
CA ASP A 30 13.56 3.03 3.63
C ASP A 30 13.66 2.73 2.13
N GLN A 31 14.86 2.93 1.59
CA GLN A 31 15.18 2.74 0.17
C GLN A 31 16.22 1.62 0.04
N PRO A 32 15.82 0.35 0.25
CA PRO A 32 16.74 -0.77 0.14
C PRO A 32 17.29 -0.86 -1.28
N GLU A 33 18.55 -1.27 -1.41
CA GLU A 33 19.25 -1.37 -2.70
C GLU A 33 19.07 -2.73 -3.38
N SER A 34 18.77 -3.77 -2.58
CA SER A 34 18.61 -5.15 -3.08
C SER A 34 17.25 -5.33 -3.76
N GLU A 35 17.26 -5.98 -4.93
CA GLU A 35 16.04 -6.27 -5.70
C GLU A 35 15.08 -7.19 -4.94
N GLU A 36 15.61 -8.10 -4.13
CA GLU A 36 14.85 -9.01 -3.28
C GLU A 36 13.96 -8.26 -2.26
N ALA A 37 14.30 -7.00 -1.95
CA ALA A 37 13.49 -6.16 -1.09
C ALA A 37 12.20 -5.67 -1.75
N TYR A 38 12.06 -5.77 -3.08
CA TYR A 38 10.93 -5.27 -3.88
C TYR A 38 10.06 -6.39 -4.48
N ILE A 39 10.16 -7.62 -3.99
CA ILE A 39 9.24 -8.68 -4.40
C ILE A 39 7.81 -8.40 -3.90
N SER A 40 6.81 -8.86 -4.65
CA SER A 40 5.37 -8.70 -4.35
C SER A 40 5.02 -8.94 -2.87
N ALA A 41 5.54 -10.02 -2.27
CA ALA A 41 5.27 -10.35 -0.87
C ALA A 41 5.69 -9.24 0.12
N ARG A 42 6.75 -8.49 -0.18
CA ARG A 42 7.28 -7.42 0.68
C ARG A 42 6.43 -6.17 0.65
N HIS A 43 5.78 -5.88 -0.48
CA HIS A 43 4.81 -4.79 -0.60
C HIS A 43 3.53 -5.08 0.17
N ALA A 44 3.05 -6.32 0.10
CA ALA A 44 1.91 -6.78 0.88
C ALA A 44 2.17 -6.70 2.39
N GLU A 45 3.36 -7.11 2.84
CA GLU A 45 3.77 -7.05 4.25
C GLU A 45 3.83 -5.62 4.79
N ASP A 46 4.36 -4.66 4.02
CA ASP A 46 4.39 -3.25 4.43
C ASP A 46 2.98 -2.72 4.64
N PHE A 47 2.08 -2.99 3.68
CA PHE A 47 0.70 -2.55 3.75
C PHE A 47 -0.01 -3.13 4.99
N HIS A 48 0.17 -4.43 5.23
CA HIS A 48 -0.38 -5.09 6.41
C HIS A 48 0.18 -4.52 7.72
N THR A 49 1.49 -4.26 7.76
CA THR A 49 2.18 -3.71 8.93
C THR A 49 1.65 -2.31 9.27
N VAL A 50 1.46 -1.46 8.26
CA VAL A 50 0.90 -0.12 8.44
C VAL A 50 -0.57 -0.19 8.87
N CYS A 51 -1.39 -1.03 8.24
CA CYS A 51 -2.77 -1.21 8.67
C CYS A 51 -2.84 -1.67 10.14
N THR A 52 -1.98 -2.61 10.53
CA THR A 52 -1.89 -3.10 11.90
C THR A 52 -1.46 -2.00 12.87
N ALA A 53 -0.39 -1.26 12.56
CA ALA A 53 0.16 -0.21 13.43
C ALA A 53 -0.84 0.93 13.69
N PHE A 54 -1.71 1.23 12.73
CA PHE A 54 -2.73 2.28 12.83
C PHE A 54 -4.13 1.74 13.13
N ASN A 55 -4.28 0.46 13.51
CA ASN A 55 -5.56 -0.19 13.81
C ASN A 55 -6.61 -0.06 12.69
N VAL A 56 -6.18 -0.13 11.44
CA VAL A 56 -7.07 -0.16 10.28
C VAL A 56 -7.51 -1.60 10.02
N THR A 57 -8.81 -1.86 10.19
CA THR A 57 -9.38 -3.22 10.11
C THR A 57 -10.15 -3.53 8.83
N ALA A 58 -10.49 -2.53 8.02
CA ALA A 58 -11.29 -2.70 6.80
C ALA A 58 -10.95 -1.59 5.77
N PRO A 59 -9.72 -1.56 5.24
CA PRO A 59 -9.27 -0.47 4.39
C PRO A 59 -10.05 -0.41 3.08
N ILE A 60 -10.42 0.80 2.67
CA ILE A 60 -10.58 1.13 1.25
C ILE A 60 -9.25 1.70 0.77
N ALA A 61 -8.65 1.02 -0.20
CA ALA A 61 -7.39 1.38 -0.81
C ALA A 61 -7.62 2.28 -2.04
N LEU A 62 -7.04 3.47 -2.07
CA LEU A 62 -6.97 4.29 -3.30
C LEU A 62 -5.55 4.30 -3.83
N SER A 63 -5.37 3.97 -5.10
CA SER A 63 -4.06 3.84 -5.74
C SER A 63 -3.94 4.71 -7.00
N TRP A 64 -2.72 5.22 -7.25
CA TRP A 64 -2.35 5.92 -8.49
C TRP A 64 -1.00 5.41 -9.02
N SER A 65 -0.82 5.49 -10.35
CA SER A 65 0.39 5.06 -11.06
C SER A 65 0.77 3.61 -10.70
N PHE A 66 2.03 3.35 -10.36
CA PHE A 66 2.48 2.02 -9.95
C PHE A 66 1.86 1.54 -8.63
N GLY A 67 1.18 2.42 -7.88
CA GLY A 67 0.50 2.06 -6.63
C GLY A 67 -0.66 1.08 -6.84
N GLY A 68 -1.16 0.94 -8.07
CA GLY A 68 -2.25 -0.01 -8.37
C GLY A 68 -1.88 -1.47 -8.16
N LEU A 69 -0.58 -1.80 -8.19
CA LEU A 69 -0.08 -3.17 -8.02
C LEU A 69 -0.07 -3.66 -6.56
N ILE A 70 -0.11 -2.73 -5.59
CA ILE A 70 0.02 -3.08 -4.16
C ILE A 70 -1.18 -3.87 -3.65
N VAL A 71 -2.40 -3.52 -4.07
CA VAL A 71 -3.60 -4.24 -3.61
C VAL A 71 -3.67 -5.67 -4.17
N PRO A 72 -3.40 -5.91 -5.46
CA PRO A 72 -3.18 -7.26 -5.98
C PRO A 72 -2.14 -8.05 -5.20
N ASP A 73 -1.00 -7.45 -4.84
CA ASP A 73 0.02 -8.11 -4.00
C ASP A 73 -0.55 -8.53 -2.64
N VAL A 74 -1.31 -7.64 -1.98
CA VAL A 74 -1.96 -7.93 -0.69
C VAL A 74 -2.97 -9.08 -0.81
N LEU A 75 -3.84 -9.01 -1.82
CA LEU A 75 -4.87 -10.02 -2.05
C LEU A 75 -4.27 -11.37 -2.44
N SER A 76 -3.19 -11.39 -3.23
CA SER A 76 -2.50 -12.62 -3.61
C SER A 76 -1.82 -13.30 -2.41
N ARG A 77 -1.32 -12.51 -1.46
CA ARG A 77 -0.61 -13.00 -0.28
C ARG A 77 -1.54 -13.41 0.86
N PHE A 78 -2.53 -12.59 1.17
CA PHE A 78 -3.36 -12.74 2.37
C PHE A 78 -4.82 -13.08 2.05
N GLY A 79 -5.28 -12.91 0.81
CA GLY A 79 -6.70 -13.02 0.49
C GLY A 79 -7.50 -11.97 1.27
N THR A 80 -8.56 -12.40 1.97
CA THR A 80 -9.45 -11.51 2.74
C THR A 80 -9.20 -11.52 4.25
N SER A 81 -8.16 -12.23 4.72
CA SER A 81 -7.83 -12.36 6.14
C SER A 81 -6.31 -12.36 6.34
N PRO A 82 -5.74 -11.67 7.34
CA PRO A 82 -6.41 -10.99 8.45
C PRO A 82 -6.92 -9.58 8.11
N LEU A 83 -6.64 -9.08 6.91
CA LEU A 83 -6.97 -7.72 6.50
C LEU A 83 -8.05 -7.73 5.40
N PRO A 84 -9.34 -7.63 5.76
CA PRO A 84 -10.42 -7.61 4.78
C PRO A 84 -10.47 -6.24 4.06
N LEU A 85 -9.79 -6.14 2.93
CA LEU A 85 -9.92 -5.01 2.00
C LEU A 85 -11.37 -4.87 1.55
N THR A 86 -12.00 -3.74 1.86
CA THR A 86 -13.41 -3.47 1.56
C THR A 86 -13.60 -2.79 0.20
N GLY A 87 -12.53 -2.22 -0.36
CA GLY A 87 -12.57 -1.66 -1.71
C GLY A 87 -11.19 -1.26 -2.23
N HIS A 88 -11.07 -1.18 -3.56
CA HIS A 88 -9.89 -0.69 -4.28
C HIS A 88 -10.34 0.32 -5.33
N VAL A 89 -9.90 1.57 -5.21
CA VAL A 89 -10.17 2.67 -6.14
C VAL A 89 -8.90 2.95 -6.92
N ILE A 90 -8.95 2.73 -8.23
CA ILE A 90 -7.80 2.89 -9.14
C ILE A 90 -7.95 4.22 -9.90
N LEU A 91 -6.99 5.13 -9.73
CA LEU A 91 -6.95 6.42 -10.42
C LEU A 91 -5.67 6.55 -11.23
N ASN A 92 -5.75 6.41 -12.57
CA ASN A 92 -4.57 6.46 -13.45
C ASN A 92 -3.44 5.55 -12.95
N ALA A 93 -3.79 4.33 -12.52
CA ALA A 93 -2.86 3.36 -11.96
C ALA A 93 -2.74 2.14 -12.88
N VAL A 94 -1.64 1.40 -12.71
CA VAL A 94 -1.44 0.09 -13.35
C VAL A 94 -2.35 -0.92 -12.63
N PRO A 95 -3.28 -1.57 -13.33
CA PRO A 95 -4.17 -2.57 -12.73
C PRO A 95 -3.45 -3.90 -12.45
#